data_AF-A0A662GBG2-F1
#
_entry.id   AF-A0A662GBG2-F1
#
_cell.length_a   1.000
_cell.length_b   1.000
_cell.length_c   1.000
_cell.angle_alpha   90.00
_cell.angle_beta   90.00
_cell.angle_gamma   90.00
#
_symmetry.space_group_name_H-M   'P 1'
#
loop_
_entity.id
_entity.type
_entity.pdbx_description
1 polymer ?
#
loop_
_entity_poly.entity_id
_entity_poly.type
_entity_poly.pdbx_seq_one_letter_code
_entity_poly.pdbx_strand_id
1 'polypeptide(L)' 'AEVQMIKGGGPGSVLVLVRDSRRALGRGVAMRVLVEVVT' A
#
# COMPACT_ATOMS: atom_id res chain seq x y z
N ALA A 1 -4.20 7.88 8.03
CA ALA A 1 -3.78 6.64 8.72
C ALA A 1 -2.37 6.32 8.27
N GLU A 2 -1.48 5.90 9.17
CA GLU A 2 -0.12 5.50 8.81
C GLU A 2 -0.15 4.14 8.09
N VAL A 3 0.66 4.01 7.04
CA VAL A 3 0.70 2.84 6.18
C VAL A 3 2.14 2.51 5.88
N GLN A 4 2.54 1.26 6.11
CA GLN A 4 3.84 0.76 5.68
C GLN A 4 3.68 -0.06 4.41
N MET A 5 4.44 0.27 3.37
CA MET A 5 4.48 -0.56 2.17
C MET A 5 5.37 -1.79 2.41
N ILE A 6 4.83 -2.98 2.16
CA ILE A 6 5.56 -4.25 2.27
C ILE A 6 6.15 -4.62 0.89
N LYS A 7 5.35 -4.46 -0.18
CA LYS A 7 5.75 -4.78 -1.56
C LYS A 7 4.91 -3.97 -2.56
N GLY A 8 5.53 -3.37 -3.58
CA GLY A 8 4.81 -2.53 -4.56
C GLY A 8 5.37 -2.46 -5.99
N GLY A 9 6.53 -3.04 -6.28
CA GLY A 9 7.28 -2.77 -7.52
C GLY A 9 6.90 -3.57 -8.79
N GLY A 10 6.10 -4.63 -8.68
CA GLY A 10 5.75 -5.51 -9.82
C GLY A 10 4.30 -5.39 -10.28
N PRO A 11 3.93 -5.98 -11.44
CA PRO A 11 2.53 -6.07 -11.84
C PRO A 11 1.71 -6.82 -10.76
N GLY A 12 0.47 -6.37 -10.55
CA GLY A 12 -0.42 -6.95 -9.54
C GLY A 12 -0.63 -6.05 -8.31
N SER A 13 -1.00 -6.68 -7.19
CA SER A 13 -1.39 -5.98 -5.97
C SER A 13 -0.21 -5.30 -5.26
N VAL A 14 -0.52 -4.22 -4.56
CA VAL A 14 0.37 -3.55 -3.60
C VAL A 14 0.06 -4.09 -2.22
N LEU A 15 1.07 -4.61 -1.53
CA LEU A 15 0.93 -5.12 -0.17
C LEU A 15 1.30 -4.03 0.82
N VAL A 16 0.39 -3.77 1.76
CA VAL A 16 0.55 -2.75 2.79
C VAL A 16 0.22 -3.33 4.17
N LEU A 17 0.86 -2.76 5.19
CA LEU A 17 0.51 -2.97 6.59
C LEU A 17 -0.25 -1.73 7.08
N VAL A 18 -1.44 -1.94 7.63
CA VAL A 18 -2.24 -0.89 8.27
C VAL A 18 -2.77 -1.44 9.58
N ARG A 19 -2.39 -0.82 10.71
CA ARG A 19 -2.82 -1.24 12.06
C ARG A 19 -2.62 -2.75 12.29
N ASP A 20 -1.40 -3.24 12.05
CA ASP A 20 -1.00 -4.65 12.16
C ASP A 20 -1.72 -5.64 11.22
N SER A 21 -2.57 -5.13 10.32
CA SER A 21 -3.27 -5.94 9.34
C SER A 21 -2.60 -5.86 7.98
N ARG A 22 -2.17 -7.02 7.46
CA ARG A 22 -1.65 -7.11 6.09
C ARG A 22 -2.81 -7.07 5.10
N ARG A 23 -2.77 -6.11 4.18
CA ARG A 23 -3.80 -5.90 3.16
C ARG A 23 -3.17 -5.91 1.77
N ALA A 24 -3.86 -6.55 0.84
CA ALA A 24 -3.53 -6.50 -0.58
C ALA A 24 -4.46 -5.52 -1.28
N LEU A 25 -3.90 -4.47 -1.84
CA LEU A 25 -4.63 -3.48 -2.64
C LEU A 25 -4.45 -3.81 -4.12
N GLY A 26 -5.55 -3.94 -4.86
CA GLY A 26 -5.47 -4.00 -6.32
C GLY A 26 -4.83 -2.73 -6.88
N ARG A 27 -4.05 -2.84 -7.96
CA ARG A 27 -3.27 -1.72 -8.51
C ARG A 27 -4.12 -0.48 -8.77
N GLY A 28 -5.31 -0.63 -9.38
CA GLY A 28 -6.22 0.48 -9.64
C GLY A 28 -6.74 1.18 -8.38
N VAL A 29 -6.89 0.45 -7.27
CA VAL A 29 -7.24 1.03 -5.96
C VAL A 29 -6.04 1.76 -5.38
N ALA A 30 -4.86 1.14 -5.40
CA ALA A 30 -3.62 1.74 -4.89
C ALA A 30 -3.30 3.07 -5.60
N MET A 31 -3.54 3.17 -6.92
CA MET A 31 -3.34 4.39 -7.69
C MET A 31 -4.29 5.56 -7.32
N ARG A 32 -5.35 5.30 -6.55
CA ARG A 32 -6.30 6.32 -6.09
C ARG A 32 -6.02 6.81 -4.67
N VAL A 33 -5.06 6.19 -3.98
CA VAL A 33 -4.70 6.54 -2.61
C VAL A 33 -3.43 7.37 -2.66
N LEU A 34 -3.56 8.65 -2.33
CA LEU A 34 -2.43 9.56 -2.19
C LEU A 34 -1.84 9.38 -0.80
N VAL A 35 -0.52 9.34 -0.72
CA VAL A 35 0.24 9.17 0.52
C VAL A 35 1.37 10.19 0.56
N GLU A 36 1.68 10.66 1.76
CA GLU A 36 2.90 11.40 2.04
C GLU A 36 3.97 10.42 2.52
N VAL A 37 5.19 10.57 2.02
CA VAL A 37 6.32 9.73 2.45
C VAL A 37 6.93 10.36 3.69
N VAL A 38 6.80 9.67 4.82
CA VAL A 38 7.49 10.04 6.07
C VAL A 38 8.73 9.14 6.16
N THR A 39 9.91 9.77 6.10
CA THR A 39 11.22 9.12 6.34
C THR A 39 11.52 8.91 7.80
#